data_AF-A0A3C0CRG0-F1
#
_entry.id   AF-A0A3C0CRG0-F1
#
_cell.length_a   1.000
_cell.length_b   1.000
_cell.length_c   1.000
_cell.angle_alpha   90.00
_cell.angle_beta   90.00
_cell.angle_gamma   90.00
#
_symmetry.space_group_name_H-M   'P 1'
#
loop_
_entity.id
_entity.type
_entity.pdbx_description
1 polymer ?
#
loop_
_entity_poly.entity_id
_entity_poly.type
_entity_poly.pdbx_seq_one_letter_code
_entity_poly.pdbx_strand_id
1 'polypeptide(L)' 'MNKICLPKNAHVHMIGIGGIGVSGLAIVMSGMGYRVSGSDLHPGGMKARLESAGIKVYAGHHARHIAGA' A
#
# COMPACT_ATOMS: atom_id res chain seq x y z
N MET A 1 -21.89 1.62 -15.13
CA MET A 1 -20.72 1.76 -14.23
C MET A 1 -20.44 0.40 -13.60
N ASN A 2 -19.32 -0.25 -13.94
CA ASN A 2 -18.94 -1.50 -13.29
C ASN A 2 -18.40 -1.17 -11.88
N LYS A 3 -19.04 -1.74 -10.85
CA LYS A 3 -18.68 -1.50 -9.46
C LYS A 3 -17.50 -2.43 -9.11
N ILE A 4 -16.36 -1.85 -8.73
CA ILE A 4 -15.25 -2.62 -8.16
C ILE A 4 -15.54 -2.78 -6.66
N CYS A 5 -15.77 -4.02 -6.23
CA CYS A 5 -15.93 -4.38 -4.82
C CYS A 5 -14.74 -5.25 -4.39
N LEU A 6 -13.91 -4.75 -3.48
CA LEU A 6 -12.85 -5.55 -2.87
C LEU A 6 -13.43 -6.46 -1.78
N PRO A 7 -12.93 -7.71 -1.63
CA PRO A 7 -13.24 -8.54 -0.47
C PRO A 7 -12.92 -7.82 0.84
N LYS A 8 -13.74 -8.00 1.89
CA LYS A 8 -13.53 -7.36 3.20
C LYS A 8 -12.17 -7.66 3.84
N ASN A 9 -11.54 -8.77 3.47
CA ASN A 9 -10.24 -9.23 3.96
C ASN A 9 -9.13 -9.13 2.90
N ALA A 10 -9.37 -8.38 1.81
CA ALA A 10 -8.38 -8.25 0.74
C ALA A 10 -7.09 -7.62 1.25
N HIS A 11 -5.98 -8.12 0.72
CA HIS A 11 -4.67 -7.51 0.87
C HIS A 11 -4.36 -6.74 -0.40
N VAL A 12 -4.04 -5.45 -0.26
CA VAL A 12 -3.73 -4.58 -1.39
C VAL A 12 -2.27 -4.18 -1.33
N HIS A 13 -1.50 -4.59 -2.34
CA HIS A 13 -0.11 -4.17 -2.50
C HIS A 13 0.00 -3.02 -3.50
N MET A 14 0.52 -1.88 -3.06
CA MET A 14 0.69 -0.70 -3.91
C MET A 14 2.13 -0.57 -4.41
N ILE A 15 2.31 -0.57 -5.72
CA ILE A 15 3.61 -0.28 -6.36
C ILE A 15 3.74 1.24 -6.51
N GLY A 16 4.89 1.81 -6.13
CA GLY A 16 5.11 3.25 -6.09
C GLY A 16 4.43 3.91 -4.88
N ILE A 17 4.41 3.22 -3.72
CA ILE A 17 3.64 3.66 -2.54
C ILE A 17 4.13 5.00 -1.95
N GLY A 18 5.36 5.42 -2.25
CA GLY A 18 5.89 6.72 -1.84
C GLY A 18 5.32 7.91 -2.63
N GLY A 19 4.65 7.66 -3.76
CA GLY A 19 4.03 8.71 -4.58
C GLY A 19 2.90 9.44 -3.87
N ILE A 20 2.71 10.73 -4.16
CA ILE A 20 1.74 11.60 -3.46
C ILE A 20 0.31 11.04 -3.51
N GLY A 21 -0.14 10.57 -4.68
CA GLY A 21 -1.49 9.99 -4.82
C GLY A 21 -1.63 8.61 -4.18
N VAL A 22 -0.60 7.78 -4.31
CA VAL A 22 -0.63 6.38 -3.86
C VAL A 22 -0.53 6.29 -2.35
N SER A 23 0.35 7.08 -1.73
CA SER A 23 0.52 7.13 -0.28
C SER A 23 -0.75 7.55 0.45
N GLY A 24 -1.46 8.56 -0.07
CA GLY A 24 -2.75 8.99 0.46
C GLY A 24 -3.80 7.89 0.38
N LEU A 25 -3.92 7.23 -0.79
CA LEU A 25 -4.84 6.12 -0.98
C LEU A 25 -4.52 4.95 -0.05
N ALA A 26 -3.24 4.61 0.13
CA ALA A 26 -2.78 3.54 1.01
C ALA A 26 -3.24 3.76 2.46
N ILE A 27 -3.11 5.00 2.95
CA ILE A 27 -3.54 5.39 4.30
C ILE A 27 -5.06 5.27 4.45
N VAL A 28 -5.82 5.77 3.46
CA VAL A 28 -7.29 5.67 3.48
C VAL A 28 -7.72 4.21 3.49
N MET A 29 -7.14 3.36 2.64
CA MET A 29 -7.48 1.94 2.58
C MET A 29 -7.12 1.20 3.87
N SER A 30 -5.97 1.51 4.48
CA SER A 30 -5.58 1.00 5.80
C SER A 30 -6.62 1.39 6.87
N GLY A 31 -7.04 2.67 6.89
CA GLY A 31 -8.08 3.17 7.80
C GLY A 31 -9.47 2.56 7.57
N MET A 32 -9.76 2.09 6.36
CA MET A 32 -10.99 1.34 6.04
C MET A 32 -10.92 -0.15 6.47
N GLY A 33 -9.79 -0.59 7.04
CA GLY A 33 -9.61 -1.95 7.55
C GLY A 33 -9.04 -2.94 6.53
N TYR A 34 -8.63 -2.49 5.34
CA TYR A 34 -7.92 -3.36 4.40
C TYR A 34 -6.49 -3.61 4.88
N ARG A 35 -5.98 -4.81 4.62
CA ARG A 35 -4.54 -5.05 4.78
C ARG A 35 -3.83 -4.36 3.62
N VAL A 36 -2.88 -3.48 3.91
CA VAL A 36 -2.15 -2.73 2.88
C VAL A 36 -0.64 -2.96 3.04
N SER A 37 0.03 -3.18 1.93
CA SER A 37 1.48 -3.10 1.82
C SER A 37 1.86 -2.34 0.55
N GLY A 38 3.14 -2.02 0.37
CA GLY A 38 3.59 -1.47 -0.89
C GLY A 38 5.09 -1.49 -1.07
N SER A 39 5.54 -1.19 -2.28
CA SER A 39 6.95 -1.10 -2.62
C SER A 39 7.26 0.19 -3.35
N ASP A 40 8.46 0.73 -3.11
CA ASP A 40 8.96 1.92 -3.80
C ASP A 40 10.49 1.86 -3.91
N LEU A 41 11.05 2.43 -4.98
CA LEU A 41 12.50 2.61 -5.11
C LEU A 41 13.02 3.59 -4.06
N HIS A 42 12.28 4.68 -3.84
CA HIS A 42 12.65 5.76 -2.93
C HIS A 42 11.41 6.25 -2.17
N PRO A 43 10.97 5.53 -1.13
CA PRO A 43 9.76 5.91 -0.39
C PRO A 43 9.90 7.25 0.35
N GLY A 44 11.12 7.81 0.41
CA GLY A 44 11.40 9.17 0.87
C GLY A 44 10.86 9.43 2.27
N GLY A 45 10.38 10.65 2.51
CA GLY A 45 9.76 11.04 3.78
C GLY A 45 8.40 10.36 4.05
N MET A 46 7.79 9.73 3.05
CA MET A 46 6.51 9.03 3.24
C MET A 46 6.62 7.67 3.89
N LYS A 47 7.80 7.05 3.84
CA LYS A 47 8.05 5.77 4.51
C LYS A 47 7.59 5.77 5.97
N ALA A 48 8.06 6.73 6.77
CA ALA A 48 7.75 6.80 8.20
C ALA A 48 6.24 7.00 8.46
N ARG A 49 5.59 7.83 7.64
CA ARG A 49 4.14 8.07 7.76
C ARG A 49 3.32 6.84 7.40
N LEU A 50 3.68 6.13 6.33
CA LEU A 50 3.04 4.88 5.94
C LEU A 50 3.21 3.81 7.02
N GLU A 51 4.42 3.64 7.54
CA GLU A 51 4.71 2.69 8.61
C GLU A 51 3.94 3.03 9.90
N SER A 52 3.81 4.31 10.26
CA SER A 52 2.97 4.74 11.39
C SER A 52 1.48 4.45 11.20
N ALA A 53 1.02 4.33 9.96
CA ALA A 53 -0.35 3.94 9.61
C ALA A 53 -0.53 2.41 9.53
N GLY A 54 0.45 1.63 10.00
CA GLY A 54 0.43 0.17 10.01
C GLY A 54 0.74 -0.48 8.64
N ILE A 55 1.24 0.30 7.68
CA ILE A 55 1.45 -0.15 6.30
C ILE A 55 2.90 -0.63 6.15
N LYS A 56 3.07 -1.86 5.67
CA LYS A 56 4.41 -2.40 5.39
C LYS A 56 4.94 -1.85 4.07
N VAL A 57 6.08 -1.15 4.12
CA VAL A 57 6.75 -0.59 2.94
C VAL A 57 8.02 -1.37 2.64
N TYR A 58 8.13 -1.90 1.42
CA TYR A 58 9.32 -2.57 0.92
C TYR A 58 10.15 -1.63 0.06
N ALA A 59 11.47 -1.65 0.24
CA ALA A 59 12.39 -0.95 -0.66
C ALA A 59 12.64 -1.78 -1.93
N GLY A 60 12.51 -1.16 -3.09
CA GLY A 60 12.69 -1.79 -4.40
C GLY A 60 11.51 -2.66 -4.85
N HIS A 61 11.44 -2.89 -6.16
CA HIS A 61 10.41 -3.73 -6.77
C HIS A 61 10.91 -5.15 -6.95
N HIS A 62 10.32 -6.09 -6.21
CA HIS A 62 10.63 -7.50 -6.30
C HIS A 62 9.34 -8.32 -6.21
N ALA A 63 9.27 -9.40 -7.00
CA ALA A 63 8.10 -10.30 -7.02
C ALA A 63 7.77 -10.88 -5.63
N ARG A 64 8.77 -11.07 -4.77
CA ARG A 64 8.55 -11.52 -3.38
C ARG A 64 7.71 -10.54 -2.54
N HIS A 65 7.65 -9.26 -2.89
CA HIS A 65 6.94 -8.24 -2.11
C HIS A 65 5.42 -8.27 -2.30
N ILE A 66 4.94 -8.83 -3.43
CA ILE A 66 3.51 -8.99 -3.73
C ILE A 66 2.94 -10.32 -3.21
N ALA A 67 3.74 -11.15 -2.55
CA ALA A 67 3.29 -12.45 -2.07
C ALA A 67 2.08 -12.31 -1.12
N GLY A 68 0.97 -12.96 -1.48
CA GLY A 68 -0.28 -12.94 -0.72
C GLY A 68 -1.11 -11.67 -0.88
N ALA A 69 -0.85 -10.84 -1.89
CA ALA A 69 -1.74 -9.77 -2.35
C ALA A 69 -2.55 -10.22 -3.58
#